data_AF-A0A7S1R218-F1
#
_entry.id   AF-A0A7S1R218-F1
#
_cell.length_a   1.000
_cell.length_b   1.000
_cell.length_c   1.000
_cell.angle_alpha   90.00
_cell.angle_beta   90.00
_cell.angle_gamma   90.00
#
_symmetry.space_group_name_H-M   'P 1'
#
loop_
_entity.id
_entity.type
_entity.pdbx_description
1 polymer ?
#
loop_
_entity_poly.entity_id
_entity_poly.type
_entity_poly.pdbx_seq_one_letter_code
_entity_poly.pdbx_strand_id
1 'polypeptide(L)'
;ACTNVTVSCNGNAHSVSRRNSDGSCACQCKRGFTGDRCDKCDLGFADYPTCRDTCTYVNISCTGPAGRVRPRNADGTGGCLCQCSVIYNGTTCDRCADGYAGFPSCPDNCTHVAVSCGPNGVAVQPHPDFAAALASGAADYADPASFTGGQRCECACHRNYTGTPCTTCATGFDRRNLTAELSNITASATVSATASTALPCVDSCSSVEVSCNGRADAVWRVPRTHPNATTDACLCVCRRGFAGSRCERCARGYGGWPNCVEDCTDNEVSCNGRALTMGGSNGQCTCGCREGYAGARCDSCARLYVGWPNCIVGTDYFSAPMLVRTSHSFIDNEALRSGKPRNQRVVEIEPRGDQFYTDSPEAAALGVEAHFFKNCVR
;
A
#
# COMPACT_ATOMS: atom_id res chain seq x y z
N ALA A 1 21.63 -71.61 38.62
CA ALA A 1 21.41 -70.43 39.48
C ALA A 1 21.53 -69.17 38.64
N CYS A 2 20.63 -68.22 38.80
CA CYS A 2 20.70 -66.90 38.15
C CYS A 2 21.81 -66.09 38.84
N THR A 3 23.04 -66.24 38.35
CA THR A 3 24.25 -65.75 39.04
C THR A 3 24.60 -64.34 38.59
N ASN A 4 24.66 -64.09 37.28
CA ASN A 4 24.82 -62.73 36.74
C ASN A 4 24.26 -62.60 35.32
N VAL A 5 24.21 -61.35 34.85
CA VAL A 5 23.71 -60.96 33.51
C VAL A 5 24.52 -61.59 32.37
N THR A 6 25.84 -61.72 32.47
CA THR A 6 26.67 -62.26 31.38
C THR A 6 26.41 -63.74 31.12
N VAL A 7 26.17 -64.53 32.19
CA VAL A 7 25.91 -65.97 32.06
C VAL A 7 24.43 -66.25 31.82
N SER A 8 23.54 -65.57 32.54
CA SER A 8 22.11 -65.88 32.51
C SER A 8 21.35 -65.16 31.40
N CYS A 9 21.81 -63.98 30.97
CA CYS A 9 21.14 -63.11 29.99
C CYS A 9 22.07 -62.68 28.85
N ASN A 10 23.11 -63.46 28.57
CA ASN A 10 24.08 -63.23 27.48
C ASN A 10 24.75 -61.85 27.48
N GLY A 11 24.78 -61.14 28.63
CA GLY A 11 25.34 -59.79 28.72
C GLY A 11 24.40 -58.66 28.26
N ASN A 12 23.21 -59.01 27.75
CA ASN A 12 22.31 -58.09 27.06
C ASN A 12 21.13 -57.61 27.91
N ALA A 13 21.20 -57.76 29.23
CA ALA A 13 20.19 -57.26 30.17
C ALA A 13 20.72 -56.14 31.07
N HIS A 14 19.82 -55.29 31.55
CA HIS A 14 20.09 -54.34 32.65
C HIS A 14 20.16 -55.07 34.00
N SER A 15 19.33 -56.10 34.19
CA SER A 15 19.27 -56.87 35.42
C SER A 15 18.84 -58.32 35.16
N VAL A 16 19.16 -59.21 36.10
CA VAL A 16 18.68 -60.60 36.14
C VAL A 16 18.07 -60.88 37.50
N SER A 17 16.91 -61.53 37.51
CA SER A 17 16.21 -61.97 38.72
C SER A 17 15.79 -63.45 38.60
N ARG A 18 15.39 -64.07 39.71
CA ARG A 18 14.79 -65.41 39.69
C ARG A 18 13.28 -65.28 39.51
N ARG A 19 12.69 -66.15 38.69
CA ARG A 19 11.24 -66.37 38.62
C ARG A 19 10.81 -67.25 39.80
N ASN A 20 9.74 -66.84 40.48
CA ASN A 20 9.21 -67.54 41.66
C ASN A 20 8.52 -68.87 41.33
N SER A 21 8.18 -69.13 40.06
CA SER A 21 7.32 -70.24 39.64
C SER A 21 8.06 -71.51 39.19
N ASP A 22 9.30 -71.42 38.73
CA ASP A 22 10.06 -72.55 38.17
C ASP A 22 11.58 -72.51 38.47
N GLY A 23 12.04 -71.49 39.21
CA GLY A 23 13.47 -71.28 39.47
C GLY A 23 14.28 -70.83 38.26
N SER A 24 13.62 -70.51 37.13
CA SER A 24 14.26 -69.95 35.93
C SER A 24 14.70 -68.50 36.15
N CYS A 25 15.52 -67.98 35.24
CA CYS A 25 15.97 -66.59 35.29
C CYS A 25 15.03 -65.70 34.48
N ALA A 26 14.79 -64.49 34.98
CA ALA A 26 14.11 -63.42 34.27
C ALA A 26 15.11 -62.30 33.99
N CYS A 27 15.17 -61.85 32.75
CA CYS A 27 16.12 -60.83 32.29
C CYS A 27 15.35 -59.56 31.90
N GLN A 28 15.74 -58.40 32.44
CA GLN A 28 15.27 -57.11 31.92
C GLN A 28 16.19 -56.69 30.77
N CYS A 29 15.82 -57.03 29.55
CA CYS A 29 16.68 -56.81 28.38
C CYS A 29 16.98 -55.33 28.15
N LYS A 30 18.20 -55.05 27.64
CA LYS A 30 18.58 -53.75 27.12
C LYS A 30 17.77 -53.45 25.87
N ARG A 31 17.61 -52.16 25.53
CA ARG A 31 16.93 -51.72 24.30
C ARG A 31 17.50 -52.47 23.09
N GLY A 32 16.60 -52.98 22.26
CA GLY A 32 16.93 -53.75 21.06
C GLY A 32 17.07 -55.25 21.27
N PHE A 33 17.02 -55.75 22.51
CA PHE A 33 17.08 -57.17 22.82
C PHE A 33 15.77 -57.67 23.43
N THR A 34 15.39 -58.90 23.10
CA THR A 34 14.19 -59.57 23.59
C THR A 34 14.44 -61.06 23.83
N GLY A 35 13.45 -61.76 24.36
CA GLY A 35 13.51 -63.17 24.75
C GLY A 35 13.92 -63.39 26.20
N ASP A 36 13.68 -64.60 26.71
CA ASP A 36 13.91 -64.96 28.12
C ASP A 36 15.37 -64.77 28.58
N ARG A 37 16.31 -64.78 27.64
CA ARG A 37 17.75 -64.59 27.89
C ARG A 37 18.36 -63.42 27.11
N CYS A 38 17.54 -62.53 26.55
CA CYS A 38 18.00 -61.42 25.71
C CYS A 38 18.91 -61.87 24.54
N ASP A 39 18.58 -63.02 23.97
CA ASP A 39 19.31 -63.73 22.91
C ASP A 39 18.74 -63.48 21.51
N LYS A 40 17.70 -62.64 21.41
CA LYS A 40 17.04 -62.26 20.17
C LYS A 40 16.99 -60.75 20.05
N CYS A 41 16.96 -60.25 18.82
CA CYS A 41 16.72 -58.83 18.59
C CYS A 41 15.22 -58.52 18.68
N ASP A 42 14.90 -57.40 19.31
CA ASP A 42 13.55 -56.90 19.43
C ASP A 42 13.03 -56.32 18.10
N LEU A 43 11.74 -56.02 18.02
CA LEU A 43 11.15 -55.42 16.82
C LEU A 43 11.88 -54.13 16.41
N GLY A 44 12.26 -54.02 15.13
CA GLY A 44 13.01 -52.87 14.62
C GLY A 44 14.52 -52.94 14.87
N PHE A 45 15.04 -54.08 15.34
CA PHE A 45 16.47 -54.32 15.51
C PHE A 45 16.89 -55.62 14.81
N ALA A 46 18.12 -55.65 14.29
CA ALA A 46 18.67 -56.79 13.54
C ALA A 46 20.16 -57.05 13.88
N ASP A 47 20.71 -58.16 13.40
CA ASP A 47 22.14 -58.50 13.53
C ASP A 47 22.61 -58.83 14.97
N TYR A 48 22.02 -59.86 15.57
CA TYR A 48 22.51 -60.44 16.83
C TYR A 48 23.98 -60.91 16.66
N PRO A 49 24.89 -60.66 17.63
CA PRO A 49 24.66 -60.24 19.02
C PRO A 49 24.60 -58.72 19.25
N THR A 50 24.69 -57.91 18.19
CA THR A 50 24.74 -56.46 18.34
C THR A 50 23.36 -55.80 18.39
N CYS A 51 22.35 -56.43 17.75
CA CYS A 51 20.97 -55.93 17.68
C CYS A 51 20.90 -54.45 17.36
N ARG A 52 21.38 -54.11 16.16
CA ARG A 52 21.42 -52.76 15.60
C ARG A 52 20.02 -52.30 15.21
N ASP A 53 19.68 -51.05 15.52
CA ASP A 53 18.44 -50.40 15.07
C ASP A 53 18.39 -50.36 13.53
N THR A 54 17.31 -50.87 12.95
CA THR A 54 17.09 -50.91 11.50
C THR A 54 16.57 -49.59 10.94
N CYS A 55 16.28 -48.61 11.82
CA CYS A 55 15.75 -47.30 11.45
C CYS A 55 14.45 -47.40 10.63
N THR A 56 13.61 -48.40 10.94
CA THR A 56 12.36 -48.68 10.23
C THR A 56 11.16 -47.99 10.88
N TYR A 57 11.17 -47.88 12.21
CA TYR A 57 10.02 -47.44 12.98
C TYR A 57 10.34 -46.15 13.74
N VAL A 58 9.62 -45.09 13.40
CA VAL A 58 9.85 -43.75 13.97
C VAL A 58 9.72 -43.75 15.49
N ASN A 59 8.70 -44.39 16.04
CA ASN A 59 8.44 -44.46 17.49
C ASN A 59 9.45 -45.32 18.26
N ILE A 60 10.22 -46.16 17.57
CA ILE A 60 11.30 -46.95 18.16
C ILE A 60 12.60 -46.17 18.09
N SER A 61 12.93 -45.58 16.94
CA SER A 61 14.23 -44.96 16.67
C SER A 61 14.34 -43.50 17.13
N CYS A 62 13.23 -42.77 17.24
CA CYS A 62 13.18 -41.36 17.63
C CYS A 62 12.62 -41.21 19.05
N THR A 63 13.17 -40.26 19.81
CA THR A 63 12.75 -39.97 21.19
C THR A 63 11.63 -38.94 21.23
N GLY A 64 11.71 -37.92 20.36
CA GLY A 64 10.65 -36.93 20.22
C GLY A 64 9.86 -37.04 18.91
N PRO A 65 8.89 -36.13 18.71
CA PRO A 65 8.00 -36.16 17.55
C PRO A 65 8.77 -36.00 16.23
N ALA A 66 8.67 -37.02 15.38
CA ALA A 66 9.28 -37.05 14.06
C ALA A 66 8.29 -37.61 13.04
N GLY A 67 8.40 -37.15 11.79
CA GLY A 67 7.56 -37.65 10.69
C GLY A 67 8.17 -38.83 9.95
N ARG A 68 9.50 -39.00 10.03
CA ARG A 68 10.26 -40.01 9.28
C ARG A 68 11.57 -40.31 10.00
N VAL A 69 12.07 -41.52 9.79
CA VAL A 69 13.42 -41.94 10.20
C VAL A 69 14.15 -42.59 9.03
N ARG A 70 15.48 -42.48 9.01
CA ARG A 70 16.35 -43.17 8.06
C ARG A 70 17.69 -43.52 8.69
N PRO A 71 18.48 -44.45 8.12
CA PRO A 71 19.86 -44.66 8.51
C PRO A 71 20.72 -43.41 8.25
N ARG A 72 21.72 -43.16 9.10
CA ARG A 72 22.70 -42.08 8.87
C ARG A 72 23.62 -42.39 7.70
N ASN A 73 24.13 -43.62 7.66
CA ASN A 73 24.98 -44.12 6.59
C ASN A 73 24.26 -45.22 5.80
N ALA A 74 24.62 -45.37 4.52
CA ALA A 74 23.97 -46.33 3.61
C ALA A 74 24.15 -47.80 4.03
N ASP A 75 25.23 -48.10 4.76
CA ASP A 75 25.53 -49.41 5.36
C ASP A 75 24.85 -49.62 6.73
N GLY A 76 23.94 -48.72 7.12
CA GLY A 76 23.29 -48.71 8.41
C GLY A 76 24.14 -48.12 9.54
N THR A 77 25.46 -47.89 9.33
CA THR A 77 26.39 -47.43 10.36
C THR A 77 26.05 -46.03 10.90
N GLY A 78 26.48 -45.71 12.13
CA GLY A 78 26.25 -44.39 12.73
C GLY A 78 24.83 -44.12 13.27
N GLY A 79 23.95 -45.12 13.30
CA GLY A 79 22.62 -45.03 13.91
C GLY A 79 21.57 -44.38 13.01
N CYS A 80 20.46 -43.97 13.61
CA CYS A 80 19.33 -43.39 12.89
C CYS A 80 19.33 -41.85 12.89
N LEU A 81 18.78 -41.27 11.83
CA LEU A 81 18.50 -39.85 11.69
C LEU A 81 16.99 -39.64 11.56
N CYS A 82 16.43 -38.90 12.50
CA CYS A 82 15.02 -38.54 12.53
C CYS A 82 14.79 -37.20 11.82
N GLN A 83 13.71 -37.14 11.03
CA GLN A 83 13.20 -35.90 10.48
C GLN A 83 12.23 -35.29 11.49
N CYS A 84 12.76 -34.38 12.31
CA CYS A 84 12.03 -33.78 13.42
C CYS A 84 10.90 -32.87 12.94
N SER A 85 9.82 -32.84 13.73
CA SER A 85 8.80 -31.80 13.61
C SER A 85 9.42 -30.42 13.91
N VAL A 86 8.82 -29.36 13.37
CA VAL A 86 9.39 -28.00 13.32
C VAL A 86 9.89 -27.40 14.64
N ILE A 87 9.38 -27.86 15.78
CA ILE A 87 9.76 -27.34 17.12
C ILE A 87 10.81 -28.22 17.84
N TYR A 88 11.26 -29.30 17.22
CA TYR A 88 12.23 -30.25 17.78
C TYR A 88 13.49 -30.31 16.92
N ASN A 89 14.62 -30.60 17.55
CA ASN A 89 15.92 -30.74 16.92
C ASN A 89 16.70 -31.89 17.57
N GLY A 90 17.89 -32.19 17.03
CA GLY A 90 18.69 -33.34 17.41
C GLY A 90 18.49 -34.52 16.47
N THR A 91 19.39 -35.50 16.55
CA THR A 91 19.38 -36.65 15.63
C THR A 91 18.23 -37.62 15.89
N THR A 92 17.66 -37.56 17.10
CA THR A 92 16.52 -38.35 17.56
C THR A 92 15.36 -37.47 18.03
N CYS A 93 15.38 -36.17 17.70
CA CYS A 93 14.37 -35.18 18.10
C CYS A 93 14.20 -35.05 19.62
N ASP A 94 15.30 -35.20 20.35
CA ASP A 94 15.38 -35.31 21.81
C ASP A 94 15.49 -33.96 22.54
N ARG A 95 15.47 -32.86 21.79
CA ARG A 95 15.57 -31.50 22.31
C ARG A 95 14.73 -30.56 21.47
N CYS A 96 14.49 -29.37 22.02
CA CYS A 96 13.77 -28.33 21.31
C CYS A 96 14.64 -27.72 20.20
N ALA A 97 13.99 -27.25 19.12
CA ALA A 97 14.64 -26.44 18.11
C ALA A 97 14.99 -25.05 18.64
N ASP A 98 15.86 -24.33 17.93
CA ASP A 98 16.23 -22.97 18.31
C ASP A 98 14.98 -22.08 18.36
N GLY A 99 14.82 -21.30 19.43
CA GLY A 99 13.59 -20.55 19.69
C GLY A 99 12.55 -21.27 20.55
N TYR A 100 12.83 -22.50 20.99
CA TYR A 100 11.93 -23.28 21.82
C TYR A 100 12.68 -23.85 23.05
N ALA A 101 11.99 -23.99 24.17
CA ALA A 101 12.56 -24.53 25.41
C ALA A 101 11.54 -25.34 26.22
N GLY A 102 12.00 -26.21 27.12
CA GLY A 102 11.11 -27.02 27.97
C GLY A 102 10.64 -28.33 27.31
N PHE A 103 11.56 -29.24 26.99
CA PHE A 103 11.21 -30.58 26.51
C PHE A 103 10.38 -31.33 27.58
N PRO A 104 9.32 -32.07 27.23
CA PRO A 104 8.93 -32.52 25.88
C PRO A 104 7.97 -31.61 25.12
N SER A 105 7.40 -30.56 25.71
CA SER A 105 6.40 -29.72 25.03
C SER A 105 7.01 -28.66 24.10
N CYS A 106 8.25 -28.25 24.36
CA CYS A 106 9.01 -27.29 23.56
C CYS A 106 8.22 -26.03 23.16
N PRO A 107 7.61 -25.28 24.10
CA PRO A 107 7.01 -23.99 23.79
C PRO A 107 8.03 -22.94 23.36
N ASP A 108 7.52 -21.93 22.67
CA ASP A 108 8.28 -20.76 22.22
C ASP A 108 8.93 -20.06 23.42
N ASN A 109 10.24 -19.78 23.31
CA ASN A 109 11.04 -19.11 24.34
C ASN A 109 11.33 -17.64 24.00
N CYS A 110 10.75 -17.12 22.91
CA CYS A 110 10.91 -15.76 22.41
C CYS A 110 12.32 -15.39 21.92
N THR A 111 13.21 -16.36 21.69
CA THR A 111 14.56 -16.09 21.16
C THR A 111 14.63 -16.14 19.63
N HIS A 112 13.55 -16.58 18.94
CA HIS A 112 13.55 -16.73 17.48
C HIS A 112 12.45 -15.89 16.81
N VAL A 113 12.87 -14.72 16.31
CA VAL A 113 12.02 -13.62 15.82
C VAL A 113 10.90 -14.02 14.86
N ALA A 114 11.21 -14.82 13.83
CA ALA A 114 10.26 -15.17 12.77
C ALA A 114 9.15 -16.14 13.23
N VAL A 115 9.40 -16.87 14.32
CA VAL A 115 8.48 -17.87 14.87
C VAL A 115 7.50 -17.20 15.83
N SER A 116 8.00 -16.31 16.68
CA SER A 116 7.22 -15.71 17.77
C SER A 116 6.35 -14.52 17.32
N CYS A 117 6.86 -13.70 16.40
CA CYS A 117 6.25 -12.41 16.04
C CYS A 117 5.94 -12.30 14.54
N GLY A 118 5.96 -13.43 13.83
CA GLY A 118 5.72 -13.49 12.39
C GLY A 118 6.82 -12.79 11.57
N PRO A 119 6.68 -12.74 10.24
CA PRO A 119 7.70 -12.14 9.37
C PRO A 119 7.73 -10.61 9.42
N ASN A 120 6.71 -9.96 10.00
CA ASN A 120 6.56 -8.49 10.00
C ASN A 120 6.76 -7.86 11.38
N GLY A 121 7.40 -8.57 12.30
CA GLY A 121 7.66 -8.10 13.65
C GLY A 121 8.96 -8.64 14.20
N VAL A 122 9.45 -7.97 15.24
CA VAL A 122 10.63 -8.40 15.99
C VAL A 122 10.22 -8.74 17.42
N ALA A 123 10.58 -9.93 17.90
CA ALA A 123 10.43 -10.29 19.31
C ALA A 123 11.42 -9.45 20.13
N VAL A 124 10.89 -8.68 21.09
CA VAL A 124 11.70 -7.72 21.86
C VAL A 124 12.11 -8.35 23.20
N GLN A 125 11.18 -9.05 23.84
CA GLN A 125 11.36 -9.72 25.12
C GLN A 125 10.23 -10.74 25.40
N PRO A 126 10.43 -11.69 26.33
CA PRO A 126 9.34 -12.50 26.86
C PRO A 126 8.30 -11.58 27.54
N HIS A 127 7.01 -11.86 27.36
CA HIS A 127 5.96 -11.04 28.01
C HIS A 127 6.15 -11.09 29.54
N PRO A 128 5.97 -9.97 30.30
CA PRO A 128 6.25 -9.93 31.73
C PRO A 128 5.54 -11.03 32.54
N ASP A 129 4.30 -11.32 32.20
CA ASP A 129 3.52 -12.40 32.83
C ASP A 129 4.13 -13.78 32.57
N PHE A 130 4.70 -13.99 31.39
CA PHE A 130 5.41 -15.22 31.02
C PHE A 130 6.77 -15.31 31.71
N ALA A 131 7.52 -14.20 31.79
CA ALA A 131 8.78 -14.13 32.53
C ALA A 131 8.57 -14.41 34.04
N ALA A 132 7.49 -13.91 34.63
CA ALA A 132 7.15 -14.14 36.03
C ALA A 132 6.71 -15.60 36.30
N ALA A 133 5.94 -16.19 35.39
CA ALA A 133 5.56 -17.62 35.45
C ALA A 133 6.78 -18.55 35.32
N LEU A 134 7.76 -18.16 34.50
CA LEU A 134 9.03 -18.89 34.35
C LEU A 134 9.88 -18.79 35.63
N ALA A 135 10.01 -17.60 36.20
CA ALA A 135 10.79 -17.35 37.42
C ALA A 135 10.20 -18.03 38.66
N SER A 136 8.88 -18.26 38.69
CA SER A 136 8.18 -18.93 39.79
C SER A 136 8.09 -20.45 39.63
N GLY A 137 8.52 -21.01 38.50
CA GLY A 137 8.35 -22.43 38.19
C GLY A 137 6.89 -22.87 38.02
N ALA A 138 5.96 -21.92 37.92
CA ALA A 138 4.51 -22.16 37.85
C ALA A 138 4.00 -22.37 36.43
N ALA A 139 4.84 -22.19 35.41
CA ALA A 139 4.44 -22.40 34.02
C ALA A 139 4.35 -23.90 33.71
N ASP A 140 3.16 -24.49 33.89
CA ASP A 140 2.80 -25.71 33.18
C ASP A 140 2.87 -25.39 31.68
N TYR A 141 3.95 -25.84 31.04
CA TYR A 141 4.30 -25.57 29.64
C TYR A 141 3.28 -26.14 28.62
N ALA A 142 2.17 -26.73 29.08
CA ALA A 142 1.22 -27.50 28.30
C ALA A 142 -0.12 -26.81 28.02
N ASP A 143 -0.51 -25.75 28.76
CA ASP A 143 -1.85 -25.17 28.60
C ASP A 143 -1.83 -23.70 28.12
N PRO A 144 -2.21 -23.43 26.85
CA PRO A 144 -2.44 -22.08 26.33
C PRO A 144 -3.55 -21.32 27.07
N ALA A 145 -4.46 -22.00 27.78
CA ALA A 145 -5.60 -21.40 28.48
C ALA A 145 -5.24 -20.78 29.84
N SER A 146 -4.05 -21.04 30.39
CA SER A 146 -3.61 -20.47 31.67
C SER A 146 -3.19 -19.00 31.57
N PHE A 147 -3.03 -18.48 30.35
CA PHE A 147 -2.75 -17.07 30.10
C PHE A 147 -4.02 -16.36 29.63
N THR A 148 -4.66 -15.60 30.52
CA THR A 148 -5.64 -14.58 30.14
C THR A 148 -4.91 -13.46 29.39
N GLY A 149 -4.66 -13.64 28.10
CA GLY A 149 -3.94 -12.70 27.24
C GLY A 149 -3.20 -13.34 26.05
N GLY A 150 -2.94 -14.65 26.07
CA GLY A 150 -2.42 -15.42 24.91
C GLY A 150 -1.03 -15.02 24.37
N GLN A 151 -0.36 -14.02 24.93
CA GLN A 151 0.92 -13.50 24.43
C GLN A 151 2.09 -14.06 25.25
N ARG A 152 2.88 -14.95 24.64
CA ARG A 152 4.14 -15.45 25.22
C ARG A 152 5.30 -14.47 25.02
N CYS A 153 5.26 -13.69 23.94
CA CYS A 153 6.31 -12.76 23.55
C CYS A 153 5.73 -11.38 23.26
N GLU A 154 6.47 -10.34 23.62
CA GLU A 154 6.18 -8.97 23.20
C GLU A 154 6.78 -8.72 21.81
N CYS A 155 5.96 -8.27 20.86
CA CYS A 155 6.34 -8.07 19.47
C CYS A 155 6.35 -6.57 19.12
N ALA A 156 7.49 -6.08 18.64
CA ALA A 156 7.57 -4.79 17.96
C ALA A 156 7.27 -4.99 16.47
N CYS A 157 6.05 -4.66 16.06
CA CYS A 157 5.65 -4.77 14.66
C CYS A 157 6.30 -3.67 13.79
N HIS A 158 6.58 -4.00 12.53
CA HIS A 158 6.91 -2.99 11.54
C HIS A 158 5.76 -1.98 11.36
N ARG A 159 6.06 -0.76 10.90
CA ARG A 159 5.14 0.42 10.91
C ARG A 159 3.72 0.17 10.40
N ASN A 160 3.55 -0.73 9.43
CA ASN A 160 2.25 -0.97 8.77
C ASN A 160 1.47 -2.14 9.38
N TYR A 161 2.02 -2.79 10.42
CA TYR A 161 1.48 -3.98 11.04
C TYR A 161 1.20 -3.73 12.52
N THR A 162 0.26 -4.49 13.06
CA THR A 162 -0.13 -4.45 14.48
C THR A 162 -0.51 -5.86 14.97
N GLY A 163 -0.86 -5.95 16.24
CA GLY A 163 -1.25 -7.18 16.92
C GLY A 163 -0.09 -8.17 17.11
N THR A 164 -0.37 -9.29 17.76
CA THR A 164 0.55 -10.41 17.92
C THR A 164 0.00 -11.61 17.15
N PRO A 165 0.71 -12.18 16.16
CA PRO A 165 2.14 -12.01 15.85
C PRO A 165 2.40 -11.06 14.66
N CYS A 166 2.06 -9.77 14.76
CA CYS A 166 2.29 -8.75 13.72
C CYS A 166 1.76 -9.11 12.32
N THR A 167 0.63 -9.79 12.25
CA THR A 167 0.02 -10.19 10.97
C THR A 167 -1.15 -9.31 10.57
N THR A 168 -1.71 -8.48 11.46
CA THR A 168 -2.81 -7.58 11.13
C THR A 168 -2.27 -6.24 10.66
N CYS A 169 -2.99 -5.57 9.76
CA CYS A 169 -2.58 -4.23 9.33
C CYS A 169 -2.87 -3.21 10.41
N ALA A 170 -1.92 -2.30 10.63
CA ALA A 170 -2.14 -1.15 11.47
C ALA A 170 -3.28 -0.29 10.93
N THR A 171 -3.90 0.52 11.79
CA THR A 171 -5.03 1.36 11.39
C THR A 171 -4.68 2.25 10.20
N GLY A 172 -5.46 2.14 9.12
CA GLY A 172 -5.22 2.89 7.89
C GLY A 172 -4.27 2.20 6.91
N PHE A 173 -3.86 0.97 7.17
CA PHE A 173 -3.20 0.13 6.18
C PHE A 173 -4.10 -1.04 5.84
N ASP A 174 -4.10 -1.46 4.58
CA ASP A 174 -4.86 -2.63 4.11
C ASP A 174 -3.94 -3.61 3.41
N ARG A 175 -4.31 -4.89 3.46
CA ARG A 175 -3.61 -5.94 2.72
C ARG A 175 -3.89 -5.77 1.24
N ARG A 176 -2.86 -5.51 0.44
CA ARG A 176 -3.01 -5.36 -1.02
C ARG A 176 -2.05 -6.21 -1.81
N ASN A 177 -2.52 -6.64 -2.97
CA ASN A 177 -1.73 -7.37 -3.94
C ASN A 177 -1.04 -6.41 -4.91
N LEU A 178 0.12 -5.91 -4.50
CA LEU A 178 0.91 -4.96 -5.29
C LEU A 178 1.32 -5.51 -6.67
N THR A 179 1.46 -6.84 -6.82
CA THR A 179 1.83 -7.44 -8.10
C THR A 179 0.68 -7.43 -9.12
N ALA A 180 -0.57 -7.44 -8.66
CA ALA A 180 -1.74 -7.29 -9.53
C ALA A 180 -1.92 -5.82 -10.00
N GLU A 181 -1.61 -4.83 -9.14
CA GLU A 181 -1.70 -3.42 -9.50
C GLU A 181 -0.62 -3.00 -10.53
N LEU A 182 0.57 -3.59 -10.50
CA LEU A 182 1.62 -3.38 -11.52
C LEU A 182 1.31 -4.07 -12.87
N SER A 183 0.47 -5.10 -12.89
CA SER A 183 0.11 -5.83 -14.12
C SER A 183 -0.85 -5.06 -15.05
N ASN A 184 -1.43 -3.95 -14.59
CA ASN A 184 -2.13 -2.99 -15.45
C ASN A 184 -1.19 -2.07 -16.24
N ILE A 185 0.12 -2.11 -16.00
CA ILE A 185 1.14 -1.37 -16.78
C ILE A 185 1.88 -2.30 -17.76
N THR A 186 1.89 -3.61 -17.52
CA THR A 186 2.39 -4.61 -18.48
C THR A 186 1.56 -5.87 -18.42
N ALA A 187 0.84 -6.15 -19.51
CA ALA A 187 0.08 -7.37 -19.70
C ALA A 187 0.97 -8.62 -19.47
N SER A 188 0.39 -9.60 -18.77
CA SER A 188 0.86 -10.99 -18.61
C SER A 188 1.73 -11.29 -17.37
N ALA A 189 1.08 -11.48 -16.22
CA ALA A 189 1.48 -12.52 -15.27
C ALA A 189 0.26 -12.97 -14.44
N THR A 190 -0.30 -14.13 -14.75
CA THR A 190 -1.27 -14.82 -13.88
C THR A 190 -0.53 -15.35 -12.66
N VAL A 191 -0.62 -14.66 -11.53
CA VAL A 191 -0.11 -15.15 -10.24
C VAL A 191 -1.31 -15.59 -9.40
N SER A 192 -1.37 -16.89 -9.11
CA SER A 192 -2.37 -17.49 -8.21
C SER A 192 -2.31 -16.83 -6.84
N ALA A 193 -3.39 -16.15 -6.47
CA ALA A 193 -3.60 -15.58 -5.15
C ALA A 193 -3.86 -16.71 -4.14
N THR A 194 -2.82 -17.21 -3.49
CA THR A 194 -2.95 -18.05 -2.30
C THR A 194 -2.74 -17.21 -1.05
N ALA A 195 -3.76 -17.25 -0.18
CA ALA A 195 -3.84 -16.71 1.18
C ALA A 195 -3.78 -15.18 1.32
N SER A 196 -4.94 -14.61 1.69
CA SER A 196 -5.13 -13.23 2.12
C SER A 196 -4.25 -12.80 3.30
N THR A 197 -3.50 -13.70 3.96
CA THR A 197 -2.54 -13.43 5.03
C THR A 197 -1.11 -13.13 4.56
N ALA A 198 -0.79 -13.37 3.28
CA ALA A 198 0.55 -13.16 2.71
C ALA A 198 0.73 -11.78 2.04
N LEU A 199 -0.35 -11.00 1.88
CA LEU A 199 -0.29 -9.70 1.21
C LEU A 199 0.29 -8.61 2.15
N PRO A 200 1.16 -7.72 1.64
CA PRO A 200 1.72 -6.64 2.45
C PRO A 200 0.65 -5.64 2.87
N CYS A 201 0.81 -5.08 4.07
CA CYS A 201 0.01 -3.96 4.53
C CYS A 201 0.54 -2.67 3.92
N VAL A 202 -0.27 -2.04 3.08
CA VAL A 202 0.08 -0.81 2.35
C VAL A 202 -0.86 0.32 2.73
N ASP A 203 -0.41 1.56 2.56
CA ASP A 203 -1.18 2.75 2.88
C ASP A 203 -2.53 2.73 2.12
N SER A 204 -3.67 2.77 2.83
CA SER A 204 -5.01 2.73 2.23
C SER A 204 -5.32 3.92 1.31
N CYS A 205 -4.55 5.00 1.39
CA CYS A 205 -4.67 6.22 0.60
C CYS A 205 -3.60 6.31 -0.51
N SER A 206 -3.00 5.19 -0.90
CA SER A 206 -1.86 5.13 -1.83
C SER A 206 -2.19 5.49 -3.28
N SER A 207 -3.45 5.46 -3.72
CA SER A 207 -3.82 5.81 -5.09
C SER A 207 -5.18 6.50 -5.21
N VAL A 208 -5.24 7.51 -6.07
CA VAL A 208 -6.48 8.21 -6.44
C VAL A 208 -7.49 7.25 -7.08
N GLU A 209 -7.01 6.28 -7.87
CA GLU A 209 -7.86 5.30 -8.57
C GLU A 209 -8.73 4.50 -7.61
N VAL A 210 -8.12 3.96 -6.56
CA VAL A 210 -8.82 3.08 -5.62
C VAL A 210 -9.52 3.90 -4.54
N SER A 211 -8.81 4.86 -3.94
CA SER A 211 -9.33 5.59 -2.77
C SER A 211 -10.39 6.62 -3.17
N CYS A 212 -10.27 7.22 -4.35
CA CYS A 212 -11.13 8.32 -4.84
C CYS A 212 -11.81 8.01 -6.18
N ASN A 213 -12.01 6.73 -6.49
CA ASN A 213 -12.65 6.24 -7.73
C ASN A 213 -12.01 6.80 -9.02
N GLY A 214 -10.72 7.17 -8.96
CA GLY A 214 -10.00 7.79 -10.05
C GLY A 214 -10.37 9.24 -10.30
N ARG A 215 -11.26 9.87 -9.53
CA ARG A 215 -11.89 11.18 -9.84
C ARG A 215 -11.40 12.33 -8.96
N ALA A 216 -10.26 12.16 -8.30
CA ALA A 216 -9.61 13.21 -7.53
C ALA A 216 -8.35 13.73 -8.24
N ASP A 217 -7.97 14.97 -7.95
CA ASP A 217 -6.66 15.53 -8.30
C ASP A 217 -5.59 15.09 -7.29
N ALA A 218 -5.99 14.83 -6.05
CA ALA A 218 -5.10 14.34 -5.00
C ALA A 218 -5.84 13.51 -3.95
N VAL A 219 -5.11 12.64 -3.27
CA VAL A 219 -5.57 11.88 -2.11
C VAL A 219 -4.58 12.06 -0.95
N TRP A 220 -5.11 12.30 0.25
CA TRP A 220 -4.30 12.54 1.45
C TRP A 220 -4.77 11.69 2.60
N ARG A 221 -3.84 11.27 3.45
CA ARG A 221 -4.18 10.66 4.74
C ARG A 221 -4.55 11.75 5.74
N VAL A 222 -5.71 11.62 6.38
CA VAL A 222 -6.21 12.53 7.42
C VAL A 222 -6.71 11.74 8.63
N PRO A 223 -6.90 12.36 9.80
CA PRO A 223 -7.59 11.71 10.91
C PRO A 223 -9.03 11.31 10.54
N ARG A 224 -9.54 10.21 11.11
CA ARG A 224 -10.94 9.77 10.90
C ARG A 224 -12.00 10.78 11.35
N THR A 225 -11.62 11.72 12.22
CA THR A 225 -12.48 12.81 12.68
C THR A 225 -12.65 13.92 11.65
N HIS A 226 -11.92 13.88 10.54
CA HIS A 226 -12.04 14.89 9.51
C HIS A 226 -13.43 14.81 8.84
N PRO A 227 -14.17 15.94 8.68
CA PRO A 227 -15.57 15.92 8.25
C PRO A 227 -15.81 15.28 6.87
N ASN A 228 -14.79 15.31 6.01
CA ASN A 228 -14.86 14.78 4.64
C ASN A 228 -13.89 13.61 4.41
N ALA A 229 -13.47 12.93 5.48
CA ALA A 229 -12.69 11.70 5.35
C ALA A 229 -13.56 10.53 4.92
N THR A 230 -12.98 9.61 4.14
CA THR A 230 -13.53 8.29 3.91
C THR A 230 -13.48 7.45 5.19
N THR A 231 -14.14 6.29 5.18
CA THR A 231 -14.06 5.28 6.25
C THR A 231 -12.63 4.84 6.56
N ASP A 232 -11.75 4.92 5.56
CA ASP A 232 -10.35 4.50 5.63
C ASP A 232 -9.40 5.67 5.97
N ALA A 233 -9.97 6.82 6.38
CA ALA A 233 -9.25 8.03 6.76
C ALA A 233 -8.50 8.71 5.59
N CYS A 234 -9.04 8.60 4.38
CA CYS A 234 -8.52 9.32 3.20
C CYS A 234 -9.36 10.58 2.93
N LEU A 235 -8.71 11.67 2.55
CA LEU A 235 -9.35 12.88 2.04
C LEU A 235 -9.09 12.95 0.54
N CYS A 236 -10.16 12.89 -0.24
CA CYS A 236 -10.11 13.06 -1.70
C CYS A 236 -10.32 14.53 -2.07
N VAL A 237 -9.39 15.10 -2.82
CA VAL A 237 -9.55 16.42 -3.45
C VAL A 237 -10.16 16.19 -4.83
N CYS A 238 -11.49 16.23 -4.92
CA CYS A 238 -12.20 15.86 -6.14
C CYS A 238 -11.89 16.80 -7.31
N ARG A 239 -11.80 16.21 -8.52
CA ARG A 239 -11.74 16.95 -9.77
C ARG A 239 -12.99 17.80 -9.93
N ARG A 240 -12.85 18.92 -10.66
CA ARG A 240 -14.00 19.78 -11.01
C ARG A 240 -15.13 18.94 -11.59
N GLY A 241 -16.35 19.15 -11.08
CA GLY A 241 -17.54 18.40 -11.45
C GLY A 241 -17.85 17.19 -10.57
N PHE A 242 -16.94 16.76 -9.70
CA PHE A 242 -17.12 15.63 -8.79
C PHE A 242 -17.18 16.07 -7.33
N ALA A 243 -17.93 15.33 -6.51
CA ALA A 243 -18.09 15.56 -5.09
C ALA A 243 -18.31 14.25 -4.34
N GLY A 244 -18.29 14.33 -3.00
CA GLY A 244 -18.34 13.18 -2.11
C GLY A 244 -16.98 12.85 -1.50
N SER A 245 -16.98 12.01 -0.47
CA SER A 245 -15.74 11.63 0.24
C SER A 245 -14.79 10.82 -0.64
N ARG A 246 -15.31 10.17 -1.68
CA ARG A 246 -14.59 9.38 -2.69
C ARG A 246 -14.84 9.87 -4.12
N CYS A 247 -15.32 11.11 -4.30
CA CYS A 247 -15.65 11.68 -5.60
C CYS A 247 -16.66 10.83 -6.41
N GLU A 248 -17.61 10.22 -5.70
CA GLU A 248 -18.56 9.22 -6.16
C GLU A 248 -19.85 9.79 -6.75
N ARG A 249 -20.01 11.11 -6.75
CA ARG A 249 -21.19 11.80 -7.30
C ARG A 249 -20.81 13.08 -8.00
N CYS A 250 -21.72 13.65 -8.77
CA CYS A 250 -21.51 14.95 -9.36
C CYS A 250 -21.58 16.06 -8.28
N ALA A 251 -20.76 17.09 -8.46
CA ALA A 251 -20.83 18.32 -7.68
C ALA A 251 -22.12 19.10 -8.03
N ARG A 252 -22.46 20.09 -7.21
CA ARG A 252 -23.59 20.98 -7.49
C ARG A 252 -23.38 21.72 -8.83
N GLY A 253 -24.42 21.83 -9.65
CA GLY A 253 -24.35 22.41 -11.00
C GLY A 253 -23.77 21.46 -12.07
N TYR A 254 -23.57 20.19 -11.71
CA TYR A 254 -23.10 19.14 -12.61
C TYR A 254 -24.04 17.92 -12.56
N GLY A 255 -24.28 17.30 -13.71
CA GLY A 255 -25.16 16.15 -13.89
C GLY A 255 -24.65 15.16 -14.94
N GLY A 256 -25.33 14.02 -15.06
CA GLY A 256 -24.96 12.98 -16.03
C GLY A 256 -23.74 12.14 -15.60
N TRP A 257 -23.82 11.52 -14.42
CA TRP A 257 -22.86 10.48 -14.02
C TRP A 257 -22.76 9.40 -15.11
N PRO A 258 -21.57 8.90 -15.47
CA PRO A 258 -20.26 9.06 -14.83
C PRO A 258 -19.44 10.27 -15.30
N ASN A 259 -19.92 11.09 -16.23
CA ASN A 259 -19.11 12.15 -16.82
C ASN A 259 -19.21 13.48 -16.08
N CYS A 260 -20.31 13.71 -15.36
CA CYS A 260 -20.55 14.93 -14.57
C CYS A 260 -20.23 16.21 -15.34
N VAL A 261 -21.03 16.46 -16.37
CA VAL A 261 -20.98 17.70 -17.17
C VAL A 261 -21.87 18.77 -16.54
N GLU A 262 -21.63 20.04 -16.84
CA GLU A 262 -22.46 21.13 -16.31
C GLU A 262 -23.92 20.93 -16.71
N ASP A 263 -24.84 20.98 -15.75
CA ASP A 263 -26.29 20.79 -15.98
C ASP A 263 -27.03 22.10 -16.30
N CYS A 264 -26.28 23.22 -16.33
CA CYS A 264 -26.77 24.56 -16.64
C CYS A 264 -27.82 25.09 -15.63
N THR A 265 -27.85 24.55 -14.41
CA THR A 265 -28.78 24.97 -13.35
C THR A 265 -28.17 25.94 -12.34
N ASP A 266 -26.84 26.06 -12.30
CA ASP A 266 -26.12 26.88 -11.32
C ASP A 266 -25.34 28.02 -11.99
N ASN A 267 -25.73 29.26 -11.69
CA ASN A 267 -25.16 30.47 -12.29
C ASN A 267 -23.69 30.67 -11.93
N GLU A 268 -23.30 30.33 -10.70
CA GLU A 268 -21.90 30.47 -10.26
C GLU A 268 -20.99 29.53 -11.04
N VAL A 269 -21.46 28.31 -11.27
CA VAL A 269 -20.71 27.26 -11.97
C VAL A 269 -20.68 27.49 -13.48
N SER A 270 -21.84 27.71 -14.10
CA SER A 270 -21.99 27.74 -15.56
C SER A 270 -21.69 29.11 -16.18
N CYS A 271 -21.95 30.20 -15.44
CA CYS A 271 -21.89 31.56 -15.97
C CYS A 271 -21.12 32.54 -15.05
N ASN A 272 -20.19 32.03 -14.23
CA ASN A 272 -19.36 32.80 -13.29
C ASN A 272 -20.16 33.72 -12.33
N GLY A 273 -21.45 33.42 -12.09
CA GLY A 273 -22.34 34.20 -11.24
C GLY A 273 -22.80 35.52 -11.89
N ARG A 274 -22.46 35.76 -13.17
CA ARG A 274 -22.68 37.04 -13.85
C ARG A 274 -23.79 36.99 -14.90
N ALA A 275 -24.59 35.92 -14.96
CA ALA A 275 -25.77 35.89 -15.82
C ALA A 275 -27.04 36.47 -15.16
N LEU A 276 -27.93 36.99 -16.02
CA LEU A 276 -29.34 37.30 -15.76
C LEU A 276 -30.25 36.14 -16.15
N THR A 277 -29.93 35.45 -17.24
CA THR A 277 -30.69 34.30 -17.75
C THR A 277 -29.74 33.15 -18.06
N MET A 278 -30.23 31.92 -17.88
CA MET A 278 -29.49 30.70 -18.16
C MET A 278 -30.36 29.72 -18.94
N GLY A 279 -29.73 28.93 -19.81
CA GLY A 279 -30.37 27.85 -20.54
C GLY A 279 -29.35 26.98 -21.26
N GLY A 280 -29.80 26.17 -22.22
CA GLY A 280 -28.95 25.28 -23.00
C GLY A 280 -29.12 23.81 -22.63
N SER A 281 -28.26 22.97 -23.21
CA SER A 281 -28.21 21.52 -22.95
C SER A 281 -27.04 21.19 -22.05
N ASN A 282 -27.08 20.05 -21.35
CA ASN A 282 -25.99 19.60 -20.47
C ASN A 282 -24.62 19.65 -21.19
N GLY A 283 -23.66 20.35 -20.58
CA GLY A 283 -22.32 20.59 -21.14
C GLY A 283 -22.21 21.72 -22.18
N GLN A 284 -23.33 22.30 -22.60
CA GLN A 284 -23.43 23.38 -23.59
C GLN A 284 -24.38 24.48 -23.07
N CYS A 285 -24.00 25.07 -21.94
CA CYS A 285 -24.79 26.12 -21.29
C CYS A 285 -24.72 27.44 -22.07
N THR A 286 -25.84 28.15 -22.10
CA THR A 286 -25.98 29.48 -22.69
C THR A 286 -26.28 30.49 -21.60
N CYS A 287 -25.44 31.53 -21.49
CA CYS A 287 -25.54 32.56 -20.47
C CYS A 287 -25.98 33.90 -21.08
N GLY A 288 -27.05 34.49 -20.58
CA GLY A 288 -27.39 35.89 -20.84
C GLY A 288 -26.74 36.78 -19.79
N CYS A 289 -25.62 37.41 -20.12
CA CYS A 289 -24.79 38.16 -19.16
C CYS A 289 -25.46 39.44 -18.64
N ARG A 290 -25.14 39.80 -17.39
CA ARG A 290 -25.46 41.10 -16.79
C ARG A 290 -24.71 42.21 -17.52
N GLU A 291 -25.25 43.43 -17.42
CA GLU A 291 -24.58 44.63 -17.93
C GLU A 291 -23.15 44.72 -17.38
N GLY A 292 -22.21 45.06 -18.28
CA GLY A 292 -20.78 45.09 -17.98
C GLY A 292 -20.03 43.76 -18.18
N TYR A 293 -20.74 42.64 -18.42
CA TYR A 293 -20.16 41.32 -18.60
C TYR A 293 -20.46 40.74 -19.99
N ALA A 294 -19.51 39.98 -20.54
CA ALA A 294 -19.60 39.36 -21.85
C ALA A 294 -18.84 38.02 -21.90
N GLY A 295 -18.96 37.31 -23.02
CA GLY A 295 -18.41 35.98 -23.23
C GLY A 295 -19.46 34.89 -23.03
N ALA A 296 -19.18 33.68 -23.54
CA ALA A 296 -20.12 32.56 -23.48
C ALA A 296 -20.48 32.15 -22.03
N ARG A 297 -19.58 32.44 -21.08
CA ARG A 297 -19.74 32.15 -19.66
C ARG A 297 -19.72 33.42 -18.79
N CYS A 298 -19.91 34.60 -19.40
CA CYS A 298 -19.83 35.89 -18.69
C CYS A 298 -18.51 36.09 -17.92
N ASP A 299 -17.42 35.59 -18.49
CA ASP A 299 -16.06 35.50 -17.96
C ASP A 299 -15.14 36.65 -18.41
N SER A 300 -15.70 37.61 -19.14
CA SER A 300 -14.98 38.79 -19.61
C SER A 300 -15.82 40.05 -19.41
N CYS A 301 -15.17 41.21 -19.42
CA CYS A 301 -15.89 42.48 -19.40
C CYS A 301 -16.49 42.75 -20.78
N ALA A 302 -17.72 43.28 -20.80
CA ALA A 302 -18.35 43.76 -22.01
C ALA A 302 -17.59 44.96 -22.60
N ARG A 303 -17.88 45.30 -23.86
CA ARG A 303 -17.30 46.49 -24.49
C ARG A 303 -17.54 47.72 -23.62
N LEU A 304 -16.50 48.55 -23.49
CA LEU A 304 -16.46 49.75 -22.64
C LEU A 304 -16.37 49.47 -21.14
N TYR A 305 -16.19 48.21 -20.71
CA TYR A 305 -15.93 47.86 -19.31
C TYR A 305 -14.54 47.24 -19.15
N VAL A 306 -13.86 47.57 -18.05
CA VAL A 306 -12.49 47.13 -17.76
C VAL A 306 -12.35 46.69 -16.29
N GLY A 307 -11.30 45.94 -15.99
CA GLY A 307 -10.98 45.52 -14.62
C GLY A 307 -11.78 44.30 -14.13
N TRP A 308 -11.54 43.13 -14.73
CA TRP A 308 -12.04 41.86 -14.20
C TRP A 308 -11.52 41.64 -12.75
N PRO A 309 -12.35 41.17 -11.79
CA PRO A 309 -13.70 40.61 -11.92
C PRO A 309 -14.85 41.59 -11.67
N ASN A 310 -14.58 42.89 -11.55
CA ASN A 310 -15.58 43.90 -11.20
C ASN A 310 -16.22 44.57 -12.41
N CYS A 311 -15.49 44.65 -13.53
CA CYS A 311 -15.93 45.25 -14.79
C CYS A 311 -16.63 46.60 -14.59
N ILE A 312 -15.83 47.65 -14.42
CA ILE A 312 -16.30 49.04 -14.29
C ILE A 312 -16.23 49.75 -15.65
N VAL A 313 -17.03 50.79 -15.85
CA VAL A 313 -17.02 51.57 -17.10
C VAL A 313 -15.63 52.17 -17.31
N GLY A 314 -15.00 51.82 -18.43
CA GLY A 314 -13.74 52.40 -18.88
C GLY A 314 -13.99 53.83 -19.34
N THR A 315 -13.61 54.80 -18.53
CA THR A 315 -13.77 56.24 -18.80
C THR A 315 -12.88 56.75 -19.94
N ASP A 316 -11.99 55.90 -20.48
CA ASP A 316 -10.95 56.29 -21.43
C ASP A 316 -11.46 56.39 -22.89
N TYR A 317 -12.71 55.99 -23.15
CA TYR A 317 -13.32 56.12 -24.48
C TYR A 317 -13.70 57.56 -24.87
N PHE A 318 -13.63 58.52 -23.94
CA PHE A 318 -13.79 59.95 -24.24
C PHE A 318 -12.46 60.68 -24.40
N SER A 319 -11.31 59.98 -24.39
CA SER A 319 -10.00 60.66 -24.39
C SER A 319 -8.88 59.92 -25.13
N ALA A 320 -9.17 58.93 -25.99
CA ALA A 320 -8.16 58.39 -26.87
C ALA A 320 -7.95 59.36 -28.06
N PRO A 321 -6.79 60.03 -28.22
CA PRO A 321 -6.45 60.61 -29.52
C PRO A 321 -6.37 59.47 -30.52
N MET A 322 -7.12 59.56 -31.62
CA MET A 322 -6.96 58.65 -32.76
C MET A 322 -5.51 58.75 -33.24
N LEU A 323 -4.71 57.72 -32.99
CA LEU A 323 -3.42 57.56 -33.65
C LEU A 323 -3.66 57.16 -35.10
N VAL A 324 -3.77 58.16 -35.97
CA VAL A 324 -3.66 57.98 -37.42
C VAL A 324 -2.23 57.55 -37.72
N ARG A 325 -1.99 56.25 -37.92
CA ARG A 325 -0.73 55.79 -38.53
C ARG A 325 -0.74 56.24 -39.99
N THR A 326 0.07 57.24 -40.31
CA THR A 326 0.47 57.48 -41.70
C THR A 326 1.53 56.43 -42.03
N SER A 327 1.19 55.49 -42.91
CA SER A 327 2.20 54.62 -43.52
C SER A 327 3.04 55.43 -44.50
N HIS A 328 4.35 55.20 -44.46
CA HIS A 328 5.30 55.78 -45.39
C HIS A 328 4.91 55.47 -46.84
N SER A 329 5.13 56.45 -47.71
CA SER A 329 4.90 56.42 -49.15
C SER A 329 5.52 55.18 -49.82
N PHE A 330 4.70 54.37 -50.49
CA PHE A 330 5.18 53.51 -51.57
C PHE A 330 5.18 54.32 -52.87
N ILE A 331 6.34 54.37 -53.54
CA ILE A 331 6.44 54.88 -54.91
C ILE A 331 5.91 53.77 -55.82
N ASP A 332 4.78 54.03 -56.47
CA ASP A 332 4.29 53.20 -57.56
C ASP A 332 5.17 53.48 -58.79
N ASN A 333 5.93 52.48 -59.27
CA ASN A 333 6.89 52.64 -60.37
C ASN A 333 6.23 52.96 -61.72
N GLU A 334 4.90 52.97 -61.78
CA GLU A 334 4.13 53.29 -62.99
C GLU A 334 3.75 54.79 -63.10
N ALA A 335 3.87 55.56 -62.01
CA ALA A 335 3.56 57.01 -61.99
C ALA A 335 4.77 57.91 -62.38
N LEU A 336 5.95 57.34 -62.63
CA LEU A 336 7.17 58.07 -63.00
C LEU A 336 7.29 58.38 -64.51
N ARG A 337 6.34 57.98 -65.36
CA ARG A 337 6.40 58.19 -66.83
C ARG A 337 5.46 59.25 -67.39
N SER A 338 4.69 59.97 -66.57
CA SER A 338 3.73 60.97 -67.07
C SER A 338 3.64 62.25 -66.23
N GLY A 339 4.77 62.72 -65.66
CA GLY A 339 5.04 64.14 -65.38
C GLY A 339 4.00 65.02 -64.65
N LYS A 340 3.03 64.48 -63.90
CA LYS A 340 2.10 65.27 -63.06
C LYS A 340 1.70 64.50 -61.77
N PRO A 341 1.91 65.06 -60.57
CA PRO A 341 1.44 64.42 -59.34
C PRO A 341 -0.07 64.60 -59.16
N ARG A 342 -0.80 63.49 -58.97
CA ARG A 342 -2.14 63.48 -58.36
C ARG A 342 -2.05 62.77 -57.02
N ASN A 343 -2.28 63.49 -55.93
CA ASN A 343 -2.46 62.92 -54.60
C ASN A 343 -3.86 62.30 -54.50
N GLN A 344 -3.97 60.98 -54.39
CA GLN A 344 -5.15 60.31 -53.85
C GLN A 344 -4.72 59.45 -52.66
N ARG A 345 -5.25 59.74 -51.47
CA ARG A 345 -5.15 58.88 -50.29
C ARG A 345 -6.36 57.95 -50.30
N VAL A 346 -6.13 56.65 -50.38
CA VAL A 346 -7.13 55.63 -50.02
C VAL A 346 -6.89 55.27 -48.56
N VAL A 347 -7.93 55.39 -47.74
CA VAL A 347 -7.92 55.00 -46.32
C VAL A 347 -8.70 53.71 -46.21
N GLU A 348 -8.01 52.61 -45.88
CA GLU A 348 -8.66 51.34 -45.55
C GLU A 348 -8.63 51.18 -44.03
N ILE A 349 -9.80 50.93 -43.44
CA ILE A 349 -10.01 50.85 -42.00
C ILE A 349 -10.27 49.38 -41.64
N GLU A 350 -9.33 48.73 -40.95
CA GLU A 350 -9.57 47.45 -40.29
C GLU A 350 -9.22 47.55 -38.79
N PRO A 351 -10.10 47.09 -37.88
CA PRO A 351 -9.77 46.99 -36.47
C PRO A 351 -9.05 45.67 -36.20
N ARG A 352 -7.72 45.72 -35.98
CA ARG A 352 -7.01 44.63 -35.30
C ARG A 352 -7.08 44.85 -33.79
N GLY A 353 -7.90 44.04 -33.13
CA GLY A 353 -7.72 43.73 -31.72
C GLY A 353 -7.05 42.37 -31.61
N ASP A 354 -5.75 42.34 -31.34
CA ASP A 354 -5.07 41.26 -30.64
C ASP A 354 -3.74 41.80 -30.05
N GLN A 355 -3.73 41.85 -28.71
CA GLN A 355 -2.65 41.83 -27.70
C GLN A 355 -1.25 42.40 -28.02
N PHE A 356 -0.69 43.22 -27.11
CA PHE A 356 0.31 42.80 -26.10
C PHE A 356 0.78 43.99 -25.24
N TYR A 357 0.81 43.78 -23.93
CA TYR A 357 1.56 44.59 -22.95
C TYR A 357 3.07 44.29 -23.09
N THR A 358 3.93 45.30 -23.08
CA THR A 358 5.22 45.24 -22.38
C THR A 358 5.63 46.63 -21.90
N ASP A 359 5.97 46.70 -20.62
CA ASP A 359 6.57 47.84 -19.94
C ASP A 359 7.92 48.24 -20.56
N SER A 360 8.15 49.53 -20.78
CA SER A 360 9.51 50.13 -20.70
C SER A 360 9.46 51.68 -20.66
N PRO A 361 10.34 52.36 -19.88
CA PRO A 361 10.15 53.74 -19.41
C PRO A 361 10.80 54.85 -20.26
N GLU A 362 10.69 54.81 -21.60
CA GLU A 362 11.47 55.72 -22.48
C GLU A 362 10.69 56.86 -23.17
N ALA A 363 9.51 57.24 -22.67
CA ALA A 363 8.77 58.38 -23.24
C ALA A 363 9.10 59.74 -22.57
N ALA A 364 10.37 60.00 -22.31
CA ALA A 364 10.88 61.28 -21.81
C ALA A 364 11.84 61.94 -22.80
N ALA A 365 11.46 62.06 -24.07
CA ALA A 365 12.14 62.93 -25.01
C ALA A 365 11.20 63.26 -26.16
N LEU A 366 10.70 64.51 -26.16
CA LEU A 366 10.35 65.36 -27.30
C LEU A 366 9.29 66.36 -26.82
N GLY A 367 9.76 67.39 -26.12
CA GLY A 367 8.96 68.57 -25.86
C GLY A 367 8.54 69.21 -27.18
N VAL A 368 7.23 69.23 -27.44
CA VAL A 368 6.62 70.08 -28.45
C VAL A 368 5.31 70.61 -27.87
N GLU A 369 5.23 71.94 -27.76
CA GLU A 369 4.11 72.70 -27.24
C GLU A 369 2.84 72.45 -28.06
N ALA A 370 1.75 72.08 -27.38
CA ALA A 370 0.43 72.00 -27.98
C ALA A 370 -0.21 73.39 -28.06
N HIS A 371 -0.13 74.03 -29.23
CA HIS A 371 -0.98 75.17 -29.54
C HIS A 371 -2.42 74.70 -29.77
N PHE A 372 -3.31 75.13 -28.87
CA PHE A 372 -4.76 74.97 -29.01
C PHE A 372 -5.28 75.75 -30.21
N PHE A 373 -5.94 75.07 -31.15
CA PHE A 373 -6.96 75.69 -31.99
C PHE A 373 -8.34 75.18 -31.57
N LYS A 374 -9.05 76.04 -30.84
CA LYS A 374 -10.52 76.06 -30.83
C LYS A 374 -10.96 76.28 -32.28
N ASN A 375 -11.86 75.44 -32.80
CA ASN A 375 -13.12 75.93 -33.35
C ASN A 375 -14.11 74.77 -33.55
N CYS A 376 -15.29 74.98 -32.97
CA CYS A 376 -16.50 74.20 -33.10
C CYS A 376 -17.13 74.31 -34.50
N VAL A 377 -18.15 73.46 -34.69
CA VAL A 377 -19.26 73.52 -35.66
C VAL A 377 -18.91 72.81 -36.98
N ARG A 378 -19.65 71.79 -37.42
CA ARG A 378 -21.12 71.64 -37.43
C ARG A 378 -21.56 70.18 -37.36
#